data_AF-A0A497K8B5-F1
#
_entry.id   AF-A0A497K8B5-F1
#
_cell.length_a   1.000
_cell.length_b   1.000
_cell.length_c   1.000
_cell.angle_alpha   90.00
_cell.angle_beta   90.00
_cell.angle_gamma   90.00
#
_symmetry.space_group_name_H-M   'P 1'
#
loop_
_entity.id
_entity.type
_entity.pdbx_description
1 polymer ?
#
loop_
_entity_poly.entity_id
_entity_poly.type
_entity_poly.pdbx_seq_one_letter_code
_entity_poly.pdbx_strand_id
1 'polypeptide(L)'
;MNEVGTYIRVSSLLIIMVFIAGLISGGIISCLITFQQINELKNETSNLRAHVSKLWGSQNITYQNITLYQNGTSLVKIYEKVRDSVVLIRGTLAEGGTVQGSGFVYN
;
A
#
# COMPACT_ATOMS: atom_id res chain seq x y z
N MET A 1 39.86 50.10 27.70
CA MET A 1 39.67 49.12 26.61
C MET A 1 39.07 47.79 27.10
N ASN A 2 38.50 47.73 28.32
CA ASN A 2 38.05 46.47 28.94
C ASN A 2 36.51 46.30 28.96
N GLU A 3 35.76 47.39 28.77
CA GLU A 3 34.30 47.38 28.82
C GLU A 3 33.67 46.90 27.51
N VAL A 4 34.24 47.31 26.36
CA VAL A 4 33.77 46.91 25.02
C VAL A 4 33.89 45.40 24.80
N GLY A 5 35.00 44.78 25.22
CA GLY A 5 35.20 43.34 25.10
C GLY A 5 34.25 42.51 25.96
N THR A 6 33.86 43.02 27.13
CA THR A 6 32.89 42.36 28.02
C THR A 6 31.47 42.41 27.44
N TYR A 7 31.10 43.54 26.83
CA TYR A 7 29.78 43.71 26.20
C TYR A 7 29.55 42.77 25.02
N ILE A 8 30.57 42.61 24.17
CA ILE A 8 30.54 41.67 23.03
C ILE A 8 30.37 40.22 23.52
N ARG A 9 31.02 39.87 24.63
CA ARG A 9 30.96 38.53 25.22
C ARG A 9 29.58 38.20 25.80
N VAL A 10 28.97 39.15 26.50
CA VAL A 10 27.60 39.02 27.04
C VAL A 10 26.57 38.97 25.91
N SER A 11 26.71 39.83 24.90
CA SER A 11 25.83 39.84 23.72
C SER A 11 25.88 38.52 22.96
N SER A 12 27.07 37.94 22.76
CA SER A 12 27.24 36.63 22.11
C SER A 12 26.58 35.50 22.91
N LEU A 13 26.73 35.49 24.24
CA LEU A 13 26.09 34.48 25.10
C LEU A 13 24.55 34.55 25.05
N LEU A 14 23.98 35.75 24.96
CA LEU A 14 22.53 35.92 24.82
C LEU A 14 22.01 35.37 23.49
N ILE A 15 22.71 35.61 22.38
CA ILE A 15 22.34 35.09 21.06
C ILE A 15 22.38 33.56 21.05
N ILE A 16 23.43 32.97 21.63
CA ILE A 16 23.57 31.50 21.74
C ILE A 16 22.42 30.91 22.57
N MET A 17 22.05 31.54 23.68
CA MET A 17 20.92 31.09 24.50
C MET A 17 19.58 31.17 23.77
N VAL A 18 19.32 32.27 23.05
CA VAL A 18 18.09 32.42 22.24
C VAL A 18 18.06 31.37 21.13
N PHE A 19 19.21 31.08 20.50
CA PHE A 19 19.32 30.05 19.48
C PHE A 19 19.03 28.66 20.04
N ILE A 20 19.59 28.30 21.21
CA ILE A 20 19.33 27.02 21.87
C ILE A 20 17.85 26.90 22.25
N ALA A 21 17.25 27.95 22.82
CA ALA A 21 15.82 27.95 23.17
C ALA A 21 14.93 27.81 21.92
N GLY A 22 15.29 28.48 20.83
CA GLY A 22 14.61 28.34 19.54
C GLY A 22 14.73 26.94 18.93
N LEU A 23 15.90 26.31 19.03
CA LEU A 23 16.15 24.96 18.53
C LEU A 23 15.34 23.92 19.31
N ILE A 24 15.30 24.04 20.64
CA ILE A 24 14.55 23.12 21.51
C ILE A 24 13.04 23.27 21.26
N SER A 25 12.53 24.51 21.26
CA SER A 25 11.10 24.76 21.04
C SER A 25 10.64 24.33 19.64
N GLY A 26 11.40 24.67 18.60
CA GLY A 26 11.12 24.25 17.23
C GLY A 26 11.19 22.74 17.05
N GLY A 27 12.17 22.07 17.66
CA GLY A 27 12.30 20.61 17.62
C GLY A 27 11.12 19.89 18.26
N ILE A 28 10.64 20.37 19.42
CA ILE A 28 9.48 19.79 20.11
C ILE A 28 8.22 19.92 19.25
N ILE A 29 7.95 21.11 18.71
CA ILE A 29 6.77 21.37 17.87
C ILE A 29 6.81 20.47 16.62
N SER A 30 7.96 20.36 15.96
CA SER A 30 8.14 19.54 14.75
C SER A 30 7.95 18.05 15.04
N CYS A 31 8.45 17.57 16.19
CA CYS A 31 8.19 16.21 16.66
C CYS A 31 6.70 15.96 16.86
N LEU A 32 5.98 16.87 17.54
CA LEU A 32 4.55 16.70 17.83
C LEU A 32 3.71 16.59 16.54
N ILE A 33 3.96 17.44 15.55
CA ILE A 33 3.27 17.40 14.25
C ILE A 33 3.56 16.08 13.51
N THR A 34 4.82 15.66 13.48
CA THR A 34 5.23 14.41 12.80
C THR A 34 4.62 13.18 13.49
N PHE A 35 4.55 13.17 14.82
CA PHE A 35 3.88 12.10 15.58
C PHE A 35 2.38 12.03 15.31
N GLN A 36 1.70 13.17 15.17
CA GLN A 36 0.28 13.21 14.81
C GLN A 36 0.04 12.58 13.43
N GLN A 37 0.83 12.98 12.43
CA GLN A 37 0.74 12.42 11.08
C GLN A 37 1.02 10.90 11.05
N ILE A 38 2.03 10.43 11.79
CA ILE A 38 2.32 8.99 11.92
C ILE A 38 1.15 8.25 12.58
N ASN A 39 0.49 8.86 13.57
CA ASN A 39 -0.60 8.21 14.28
C ASN A 39 -1.89 8.15 13.44
N GLU A 40 -2.16 9.18 12.64
CA GLU A 40 -3.23 9.18 11.64
C GLU A 40 -2.98 8.13 10.56
N LEU A 41 -1.77 8.08 10.00
CA LEU A 41 -1.38 7.08 8.99
C LEU A 41 -1.43 5.65 9.54
N LYS A 42 -1.04 5.44 10.81
CA LYS A 42 -1.18 4.15 11.52
C LYS A 42 -2.65 3.76 11.68
N ASN A 43 -3.53 4.72 11.94
CA ASN A 43 -4.96 4.46 12.11
C ASN A 43 -5.62 4.08 10.77
N GLU A 44 -5.26 4.78 9.69
CA GLU A 44 -5.74 4.46 8.32
C GLU A 44 -5.29 3.07 7.88
N THR A 45 -4.02 2.72 8.08
CA THR A 45 -3.49 1.39 7.74
C THR A 45 -4.11 0.28 8.59
N SER A 46 -4.39 0.53 9.88
CA SER A 46 -5.12 -0.39 10.75
C SER A 46 -6.56 -0.61 10.27
N ASN A 47 -7.26 0.46 9.91
CA ASN A 47 -8.62 0.39 9.38
C ASN A 47 -8.67 -0.36 8.04
N LEU A 48 -7.74 -0.08 7.12
CA LEU A 48 -7.66 -0.79 5.85
C LEU A 48 -7.39 -2.28 6.06
N ARG A 49 -6.44 -2.62 6.94
CA ARG A 49 -6.16 -4.00 7.31
C ARG A 49 -7.37 -4.71 7.91
N ALA A 50 -8.15 -4.02 8.74
CA ALA A 50 -9.38 -4.56 9.32
C ALA A 50 -10.49 -4.77 8.27
N HIS A 51 -10.58 -3.91 7.25
CA HIS A 51 -11.52 -4.09 6.15
C HIS A 51 -11.13 -5.29 5.27
N VAL A 52 -9.84 -5.40 4.94
CA VAL A 52 -9.32 -6.56 4.20
C VAL A 52 -9.47 -7.84 5.02
N SER A 53 -9.17 -7.84 6.31
CA SER A 53 -9.33 -9.03 7.15
C SER A 53 -10.79 -9.44 7.33
N LYS A 54 -11.77 -8.53 7.22
CA LYS A 54 -13.20 -8.90 7.18
C LYS A 54 -13.59 -9.56 5.85
N LEU A 55 -13.06 -9.06 4.72
CA LEU A 55 -13.26 -9.66 3.40
C LEU A 55 -12.68 -11.07 3.30
N TRP A 56 -11.53 -11.31 3.93
CA TRP A 56 -10.84 -12.61 3.92
C TRP A 56 -11.26 -13.54 5.07
N GLY A 57 -11.49 -12.99 6.27
CA GLY A 57 -11.75 -13.76 7.50
C GLY A 57 -13.21 -14.22 7.68
N SER A 58 -14.14 -13.72 6.86
CA SER A 58 -15.52 -14.20 6.82
C SER A 58 -15.81 -14.99 5.53
N GLN A 59 -14.94 -15.97 5.26
CA GLN A 59 -15.23 -17.04 4.30
C GLN A 59 -15.61 -18.30 5.08
N ASN A 60 -16.67 -18.22 5.91
CA ASN A 60 -17.39 -19.43 6.24
C ASN A 60 -18.08 -19.85 4.95
N ILE A 61 -17.44 -20.69 4.15
CA ILE A 61 -18.00 -21.26 2.92
C ILE A 61 -19.15 -22.17 3.35
N THR A 62 -20.27 -21.55 3.74
CA THR A 62 -21.57 -22.13 3.48
C THR A 62 -21.60 -22.22 1.96
N TYR A 63 -21.79 -23.41 1.40
CA TYR A 63 -22.05 -23.59 -0.03
C TYR A 63 -23.28 -22.74 -0.38
N GLN A 64 -23.06 -21.46 -0.63
CA GLN A 64 -24.05 -20.54 -1.12
C GLN A 64 -24.05 -20.76 -2.61
N ASN A 65 -25.13 -21.33 -3.13
CA ASN A 65 -25.44 -21.23 -4.53
C ASN A 65 -25.56 -19.74 -4.86
N ILE A 66 -24.45 -19.14 -5.28
CA ILE A 66 -24.43 -17.76 -5.77
C ILE A 66 -25.12 -17.83 -7.13
N THR A 67 -26.43 -17.65 -7.16
CA THR A 67 -27.16 -17.42 -8.40
C THR A 67 -26.78 -16.02 -8.89
N LEU A 68 -25.73 -15.97 -9.68
CA LEU A 68 -25.20 -14.75 -10.27
C LEU A 68 -26.17 -14.31 -11.36
N TYR A 69 -27.14 -13.45 -11.02
CA TYR A 69 -28.00 -12.77 -11.99
C TYR A 69 -27.20 -11.68 -12.72
N GLN A 70 -26.24 -12.10 -13.54
CA GLN A 70 -25.67 -11.25 -14.57
C GLN A 70 -26.60 -11.27 -15.77
N ASN A 71 -26.88 -10.08 -16.32
CA ASN A 71 -27.43 -9.92 -17.66
C ASN A 71 -26.67 -10.89 -18.59
N GLY A 72 -27.35 -11.87 -19.20
CA GLY A 72 -26.71 -13.02 -19.87
C GLY A 72 -25.69 -12.65 -20.94
N THR A 73 -25.66 -11.38 -21.35
CA THR A 73 -24.68 -10.77 -22.24
C THR A 73 -23.30 -10.53 -21.62
N SER A 74 -23.14 -10.46 -20.30
CA SER A 74 -21.84 -10.14 -19.67
C SER A 74 -20.83 -11.29 -19.78
N LEU A 75 -21.26 -12.52 -19.46
CA LEU A 75 -20.43 -13.72 -19.63
C LEU A 75 -20.15 -14.01 -21.10
N VAL A 76 -21.14 -13.79 -21.98
CA VAL A 76 -20.97 -13.92 -23.44
C VAL A 76 -19.95 -12.91 -23.95
N LYS A 77 -20.01 -11.65 -23.52
CA LYS A 77 -19.02 -10.62 -23.90
C LYS A 77 -17.61 -10.95 -23.42
N ILE A 78 -17.46 -11.52 -22.23
CA ILE A 78 -16.16 -11.94 -21.73
C ILE A 78 -15.64 -13.12 -22.56
N TYR A 79 -16.49 -14.11 -22.84
CA TYR A 79 -16.15 -15.24 -23.70
C TYR A 79 -15.77 -14.80 -25.12
N GLU A 80 -16.55 -13.93 -25.75
CA GLU A 80 -16.26 -13.36 -27.08
C GLU A 80 -14.89 -12.69 -27.14
N LYS A 81 -14.49 -11.98 -26.07
CA LYS A 81 -13.20 -11.30 -26.01
C LYS A 81 -12.00 -12.22 -25.88
N VAL A 82 -12.16 -13.40 -25.28
CA VAL A 82 -11.04 -14.30 -24.96
C VAL A 82 -11.03 -15.57 -25.82
N ARG A 83 -12.13 -15.87 -26.53
CA ARG A 83 -12.31 -17.09 -27.31
C ARG A 83 -11.14 -17.34 -28.27
N ASP A 84 -10.73 -16.31 -29.01
CA ASP A 84 -9.69 -16.43 -30.02
C ASP A 84 -8.28 -16.56 -29.41
N SER A 85 -8.13 -16.29 -28.11
CA SER A 85 -6.88 -16.48 -27.37
C SER A 85 -6.76 -17.88 -26.77
N VAL A 86 -7.84 -18.66 -26.66
CA VAL A 86 -7.80 -20.00 -26.05
C VAL A 86 -7.28 -21.02 -27.06
N VAL A 87 -6.24 -21.76 -26.67
CA VAL A 87 -5.61 -22.78 -27.52
C VAL A 87 -5.68 -24.15 -26.88
N LEU A 88 -5.78 -25.16 -27.74
CA LEU A 88 -5.62 -26.56 -27.36
C LEU A 88 -4.15 -26.96 -27.53
N ILE A 89 -3.54 -27.42 -26.44
CA ILE A 89 -2.15 -27.87 -26.44
C ILE A 89 -2.19 -29.41 -26.50
N ARG A 90 -1.54 -29.99 -27.51
CA ARG A 90 -1.38 -31.44 -27.65
C ARG A 90 0.10 -31.77 -27.69
N GLY A 91 0.53 -32.69 -26.83
CA GLY A 91 1.87 -33.24 -26.82
C GLY A 91 1.84 -34.72 -27.18
N THR A 92 2.74 -35.14 -28.05
CA THR A 92 2.96 -36.56 -28.38
C THR A 92 4.22 -37.04 -27.68
N LEU A 93 4.11 -38.11 -26.90
CA LEU A 93 5.25 -38.75 -26.25
C LEU A 93 5.91 -39.71 -27.22
N ALA A 94 7.23 -39.85 -27.13
CA ALA A 94 8.01 -40.74 -27.99
C ALA A 94 7.55 -42.22 -27.90
N GLU A 95 6.95 -42.61 -26.78
CA GLU A 95 6.44 -43.96 -26.51
C GLU A 95 4.99 -44.18 -27.01
N GLY A 96 4.43 -43.24 -27.78
CA GLY A 96 3.10 -43.38 -28.39
C GLY A 96 1.93 -42.85 -27.54
N GLY A 97 2.22 -42.23 -26.40
CA GLY A 97 1.21 -41.53 -25.58
C GLY A 97 0.85 -40.15 -26.13
N THR A 98 -0.37 -39.68 -25.88
CA THR A 98 -0.78 -38.30 -26.17
C THR A 98 -1.23 -37.62 -24.89
N VAL A 99 -0.74 -36.41 -24.64
CA VAL A 99 -1.21 -35.53 -23.57
C VAL A 99 -1.95 -34.34 -24.16
N GLN A 100 -3.00 -33.91 -23.47
CA GLN A 100 -3.85 -32.80 -23.89
C GLN A 100 -4.00 -31.80 -22.75
N GLY A 101 -3.87 -30.52 -23.09
CA GLY A 101 -4.05 -29.39 -22.18
C GLY A 101 -4.73 -28.23 -22.89
N SER A 102 -5.03 -27.19 -22.12
CA SER A 102 -5.53 -25.92 -22.63
C SER A 102 -4.64 -24.79 -22.16
N GLY A 103 -4.61 -23.70 -22.91
CA GLY A 103 -3.84 -22.52 -22.57
C GLY A 103 -4.42 -21.28 -23.23
N PHE A 104 -3.75 -20.16 -23.00
CA PHE A 104 -4.08 -18.88 -23.63
C PHE A 104 -2.82 -18.31 -24.29
N VAL A 105 -3.00 -17.66 -25.44
CA VAL A 105 -1.94 -16.89 -26.11
C VAL A 105 -1.85 -15.53 -25.43
N TYR A 106 -0.64 -15.13 -25.05
CA TYR A 106 -0.31 -13.84 -24.46
C TYR A 106 0.88 -13.23 -25.19
N ASN A 107 0.90 -11.90 -25.38
CA ASN A 107 1.99 -11.12 -25.98
C ASN A 107 2.76 -10.39 -24.88
#